data_AF-A0A3B0YID4-F1
#
_entry.id   AF-A0A3B0YID4-F1
#
_cell.length_a   1.000
_cell.length_b   1.000
_cell.length_c   1.000
_cell.angle_alpha   90.00
_cell.angle_beta   90.00
_cell.angle_gamma   90.00
#
_symmetry.space_group_name_H-M   'P 1'
#
loop_
_entity.id
_entity.type
_entity.pdbx_description
1 polymer ?
#
loop_
_entity_poly.entity_id
_entity_poly.type
_entity_poly.pdbx_seq_one_letter_code
_entity_poly.pdbx_strand_id
1 'polypeptide(L)'
;LVFATLVIAGQTIAMGMGLGFAQMIDPQNGVSVPVIGQYYVVMATLLFLSLNGHLALLRLLMDSFTSMPIGAGVLGREDFRVIAHWGLRMFSDAIMVALPAVASILLVNIAFGVVSRSAPQLNIFGVGFPVTLALGFIILMFAVSNLLPQFQYMLGGAFNAVSLLGKGAP
;
A
#
# COMPACT_ATOMS: atom_id res chain seq x y z
N LEU A 1 -6.24 7.75 1.91
CA LEU A 1 -5.10 7.64 0.97
C LEU A 1 -3.92 6.86 1.57
N VAL A 2 -3.46 7.15 2.79
CA VAL A 2 -2.37 6.37 3.44
C VAL A 2 -2.68 4.86 3.52
N PHE A 3 -3.86 4.48 4.02
CA PHE A 3 -4.26 3.06 4.07
C PHE A 3 -4.35 2.43 2.68
N ALA A 4 -4.91 3.16 1.71
CA ALA A 4 -5.00 2.70 0.33
C ALA A 4 -3.62 2.50 -0.32
N THR A 5 -2.62 3.30 0.06
CA THR A 5 -1.22 3.13 -0.36
C THR A 5 -0.70 1.75 0.03
N LEU A 6 -0.89 1.36 1.30
CA LEU A 6 -0.47 0.05 1.79
C LEU A 6 -1.26 -1.10 1.16
N VAL A 7 -2.56 -0.91 0.94
CA VAL A 7 -3.39 -1.89 0.22
C VAL A 7 -2.85 -2.13 -1.18
N ILE A 8 -2.63 -1.06 -1.95
CA ILE A 8 -2.11 -1.16 -3.33
C ILE A 8 -0.73 -1.82 -3.32
N ALA A 9 0.17 -1.42 -2.42
CA ALA A 9 1.49 -2.05 -2.28
C ALA A 9 1.37 -3.56 -2.01
N GLY A 10 0.52 -3.96 -1.06
CA GLY A 10 0.26 -5.36 -0.73
C GLY A 10 -0.35 -6.14 -1.89
N GLN A 11 -1.26 -5.53 -2.65
CA GLN A 11 -1.85 -6.13 -3.85
C GLN A 11 -0.79 -6.33 -4.95
N THR A 12 0.09 -5.35 -5.19
CA THR A 12 1.17 -5.47 -6.17
C THR A 12 2.12 -6.63 -5.83
N ILE A 13 2.47 -6.78 -4.54
CA ILE A 13 3.29 -7.91 -4.07
C ILE A 13 2.55 -9.24 -4.28
N ALA A 14 1.27 -9.32 -3.89
CA ALA A 14 0.46 -10.53 -4.04
C ALA A 14 0.33 -10.98 -5.49
N MET A 15 0.13 -10.03 -6.40
CA MET A 15 0.10 -10.29 -7.84
C MET A 15 1.43 -10.88 -8.31
N GLY A 16 2.56 -10.33 -7.86
CA GLY A 16 3.89 -10.86 -8.16
C GLY A 16 4.11 -12.29 -7.67
N MET A 17 3.58 -12.65 -6.50
CA MET A 17 3.70 -13.99 -5.92
C MET A 17 2.89 -15.08 -6.66
N GLY A 18 2.07 -14.68 -7.65
CA GLY A 18 1.18 -15.57 -8.37
C GLY A 18 -0.20 -15.73 -7.73
N LEU A 19 -0.47 -15.10 -6.58
CA LEU A 19 -1.78 -15.15 -5.92
C LEU A 19 -2.90 -14.53 -6.77
N GLY A 20 -2.55 -13.71 -7.77
CA GLY A 20 -3.49 -13.21 -8.79
C GLY A 20 -4.12 -14.32 -9.65
N PHE A 21 -3.44 -15.46 -9.87
CA PHE A 21 -4.02 -16.59 -10.59
C PHE A 21 -5.18 -17.24 -9.84
N ALA A 22 -5.11 -17.28 -8.50
CA ALA A 22 -6.21 -17.81 -7.69
C ALA A 22 -7.50 -16.98 -7.88
N GLN A 23 -7.37 -15.67 -8.08
CA GLN A 23 -8.52 -14.78 -8.35
C GLN A 23 -9.14 -14.99 -9.74
N MET A 24 -8.34 -15.42 -10.71
CA MET A 24 -8.82 -15.71 -12.08
C MET A 24 -9.50 -17.08 -12.19
N ILE A 25 -9.05 -18.07 -11.40
CA ILE A 25 -9.57 -19.43 -11.43
C ILE A 25 -10.89 -19.55 -10.68
N ASP A 26 -11.06 -18.78 -9.59
CA ASP A 26 -12.29 -18.77 -8.80
C ASP A 26 -12.81 -17.35 -8.54
N PRO A 27 -13.37 -16.68 -9.56
CA PRO A 27 -13.99 -15.38 -9.42
C PRO A 27 -15.35 -15.45 -8.71
N GLN A 28 -15.97 -16.63 -8.60
CA GLN A 28 -17.31 -16.81 -8.02
C GLN A 28 -17.28 -16.90 -6.48
N ASN A 29 -16.22 -17.46 -5.89
CA ASN A 29 -16.06 -17.52 -4.42
C ASN A 29 -15.44 -16.25 -3.79
N GLY A 30 -15.25 -15.17 -4.56
CA GLY A 30 -15.25 -13.82 -4.00
C GLY A 30 -14.04 -13.38 -3.17
N VAL A 31 -12.87 -14.01 -3.30
CA VAL A 31 -11.62 -13.47 -2.71
C VAL A 31 -11.09 -12.33 -3.58
N SER A 32 -11.89 -11.27 -3.71
CA SER A 32 -11.60 -10.08 -4.52
C SER A 32 -10.57 -9.16 -3.85
N VAL A 33 -10.39 -9.28 -2.53
CA VAL A 33 -9.28 -8.66 -1.81
C VAL A 33 -8.16 -9.69 -1.69
N PRO A 34 -6.99 -9.48 -2.34
CA PRO A 34 -5.83 -10.35 -2.14
C PRO A 34 -5.55 -10.47 -0.64
N VAL A 35 -5.34 -11.69 -0.14
CA VAL A 35 -5.11 -11.98 1.29
C VAL A 35 -4.05 -11.06 1.89
N ILE A 36 -3.02 -10.74 1.11
CA ILE A 36 -1.95 -9.82 1.50
C ILE A 36 -2.45 -8.37 1.63
N GLY A 37 -3.33 -7.91 0.74
CA GLY A 37 -3.95 -6.58 0.86
C GLY A 37 -4.73 -6.46 2.16
N GLN A 38 -5.52 -7.48 2.53
CA GLN A 38 -6.23 -7.51 3.81
C GLN A 38 -5.27 -7.54 5.01
N TYR A 39 -4.18 -8.30 4.91
CA TYR A 39 -3.12 -8.31 5.92
C TYR A 39 -2.53 -6.91 6.15
N TYR A 40 -2.24 -6.15 5.08
CA TYR A 40 -1.76 -4.77 5.20
C TYR A 40 -2.81 -3.82 5.79
N VAL A 41 -4.11 -4.00 5.54
CA VAL A 41 -5.18 -3.21 6.19
C VAL A 41 -5.17 -3.44 7.69
N VAL A 42 -5.11 -4.70 8.13
CA VAL A 42 -5.10 -5.04 9.56
C VAL A 42 -3.83 -4.46 10.22
N MET A 43 -2.66 -4.63 9.60
CA MET A 43 -1.42 -4.04 10.10
C MET A 43 -1.47 -2.52 10.18
N ALA A 44 -1.94 -1.85 9.12
CA ALA A 44 -2.10 -0.39 9.11
C ALA A 44 -3.03 0.10 10.22
N THR A 45 -4.12 -0.64 10.49
CA THR A 45 -5.07 -0.31 11.55
C THR A 45 -4.44 -0.45 12.93
N LEU A 46 -3.71 -1.54 13.18
CA LEU A 46 -2.99 -1.74 14.44
C LEU A 46 -1.91 -0.67 14.65
N LEU A 47 -1.14 -0.35 13.61
CA LEU A 47 -0.14 0.71 13.66
C LEU A 47 -0.78 2.09 13.90
N PHE A 48 -1.90 2.38 13.26
CA PHE A 48 -2.63 3.64 13.45
C PHE A 48 -3.12 3.80 14.89
N LEU A 49 -3.64 2.73 15.48
CA LEU A 49 -4.03 2.71 16.89
C LEU A 49 -2.82 2.84 17.82
N SER A 50 -1.75 2.08 17.56
CA SER A 50 -0.51 2.10 18.34
C SER A 50 0.18 3.46 18.35
N LEU A 51 0.08 4.22 17.25
CA LEU A 51 0.66 5.56 17.11
C LEU A 51 -0.28 6.67 17.64
N ASN A 52 -1.42 6.32 18.23
CA ASN A 52 -2.46 7.26 18.64
C ASN A 52 -2.95 8.16 17.48
N GLY A 53 -2.91 7.65 16.25
CA GLY A 53 -3.32 8.41 15.06
C GLY A 53 -4.77 8.87 15.12
N HIS A 54 -5.64 8.09 15.78
CA HIS A 54 -7.03 8.45 16.03
C HIS A 54 -7.17 9.71 16.91
N LEU A 55 -6.34 9.85 17.95
CA LEU A 55 -6.33 11.05 18.79
C LEU A 55 -5.77 12.26 18.03
N ALA A 56 -4.75 12.05 17.20
CA ALA A 56 -4.21 13.10 16.33
C ALA A 56 -5.27 13.61 15.33
N LEU A 57 -6.08 12.71 14.78
CA LEU A 57 -7.17 13.06 13.86
C LEU A 57 -8.25 13.90 14.56
N LEU A 58 -8.63 13.52 15.80
CA LEU A 58 -9.58 14.30 16.60
C LEU A 58 -9.04 15.70 16.93
N ARG A 59 -7.75 15.82 17.28
CA ARG A 59 -7.11 17.14 17.49
C ARG A 59 -7.16 17.99 16.24
N LEU A 60 -6.82 17.42 15.09
CA LEU A 60 -6.85 18.12 13.81
C LEU A 60 -8.27 18.60 13.47
N LEU A 61 -9.29 17.81 13.78
CA LEU A 61 -10.70 18.18 13.58
C LEU A 61 -11.11 19.35 14.49
N MET A 62 -10.67 19.35 15.75
CA MET A 62 -10.91 20.48 16.67
C MET A 62 -10.21 21.75 16.19
N ASP A 63 -8.94 21.64 15.78
CA ASP A 63 -8.17 22.78 15.26
C ASP A 63 -8.80 23.37 13.99
N SER A 64 -9.40 22.53 13.15
CA SER A 64 -10.10 22.95 11.92
C SER A 64 -11.21 23.96 12.17
N PHE A 65 -11.91 23.91 13.31
CA PHE A 65 -12.96 24.89 13.64
C PHE A 65 -12.41 26.27 13.95
N THR A 66 -11.14 26.36 14.36
CA THR A 66 -10.45 27.63 14.64
C THR A 66 -9.78 28.19 13.39
N SER A 67 -9.18 27.33 12.56
CA SER A 67 -8.51 27.76 11.32
C SER A 67 -9.48 28.06 10.19
N MET A 68 -10.62 27.38 10.14
CA MET A 68 -11.65 27.55 9.11
C MET A 68 -13.02 27.76 9.76
N PRO A 69 -13.32 28.99 10.23
CA PRO A 69 -14.58 29.28 10.91
C PRO A 69 -15.77 29.13 9.96
N ILE A 70 -16.90 28.69 10.54
CA ILE A 70 -18.14 28.43 9.80
C ILE A 70 -18.61 29.75 9.16
N GLY A 71 -18.56 29.82 7.82
CA GLY A 71 -19.00 30.99 7.05
C GLY A 71 -17.87 31.82 6.42
N ALA A 72 -16.60 31.59 6.77
CA ALA A 72 -15.46 32.07 5.97
C ALA A 72 -15.26 31.12 4.77
N GLY A 73 -14.81 31.66 3.63
CA GLY A 73 -14.81 30.98 2.33
C GLY A 73 -14.35 29.51 2.33
N VAL A 74 -15.07 28.71 1.55
CA VAL A 74 -14.85 27.25 1.37
C VAL A 74 -13.52 26.99 0.65
N LEU A 75 -12.96 25.78 0.85
CA LEU A 75 -11.78 25.24 0.18
C LEU A 75 -11.66 25.75 -1.27
N GLY A 76 -10.53 26.39 -1.56
CA GLY A 76 -10.25 26.96 -2.88
C GLY A 76 -9.83 25.90 -3.90
N ARG A 77 -9.69 26.31 -5.16
CA ARG A 77 -9.18 25.42 -6.23
C ARG A 77 -7.82 24.81 -5.91
N GLU A 78 -6.94 25.56 -5.24
CA GLU A 78 -5.62 25.08 -4.83
C GLU A 78 -5.70 23.98 -3.77
N ASP A 79 -6.65 24.05 -2.84
CA ASP A 79 -6.87 23.00 -1.84
C ASP A 79 -7.30 21.67 -2.49
N PHE A 80 -8.20 21.74 -3.48
CA PHE A 80 -8.58 20.55 -4.26
C PHE A 80 -7.42 20.00 -5.09
N ARG A 81 -6.55 20.87 -5.60
CA ARG A 81 -5.34 20.46 -6.32
C ARG A 81 -4.36 19.71 -5.41
N VAL A 82 -4.19 20.16 -4.16
CA VAL A 82 -3.38 19.47 -3.15
C VAL A 82 -3.92 18.06 -2.90
N ILE A 83 -5.23 17.90 -2.72
CA ILE A 83 -5.87 16.58 -2.52
C ILE A 83 -5.65 15.68 -3.75
N ALA A 84 -5.79 16.22 -4.96
CA ALA A 84 -5.55 15.47 -6.19
C ALA A 84 -4.09 15.02 -6.32
N HIS A 85 -3.12 15.87 -5.97
CA HIS A 85 -1.69 15.52 -5.97
C HIS A 85 -1.36 14.44 -4.94
N TRP A 86 -2.08 14.41 -3.81
CA TRP A 86 -2.00 13.32 -2.85
C TRP A 86 -2.48 11.98 -3.40
N GLY A 87 -3.44 11.98 -4.33
CA GLY A 87 -3.81 10.80 -5.11
C GLY A 87 -2.65 10.27 -5.95
N LEU A 88 -1.84 11.14 -6.57
CA LEU A 88 -0.63 10.74 -7.28
C LEU A 88 0.44 10.19 -6.33
N ARG A 89 0.68 10.89 -5.21
CA ARG A 89 1.64 10.47 -4.19
C ARG A 89 1.31 9.08 -3.63
N MET A 90 0.03 8.76 -3.45
CA MET A 90 -0.42 7.42 -3.04
C MET A 90 0.14 6.31 -3.95
N PHE A 91 0.13 6.48 -5.28
CA PHE A 91 0.68 5.48 -6.19
C PHE A 91 2.21 5.41 -6.13
N SER A 92 2.88 6.57 -6.04
CA SER A 92 4.33 6.63 -5.90
C SER A 92 4.80 5.93 -4.64
N ASP A 93 4.17 6.22 -3.50
CA ASP A 93 4.51 5.63 -2.21
C ASP A 93 4.19 4.13 -2.20
N ALA A 94 3.09 3.71 -2.83
CA ALA A 94 2.72 2.29 -2.92
C ALA A 94 3.77 1.50 -3.71
N ILE A 95 4.22 2.04 -4.84
CA ILE A 95 5.30 1.43 -5.63
C ILE A 95 6.59 1.40 -4.82
N MET A 96 6.96 2.48 -4.13
CA MET A 96 8.17 2.55 -3.32
C MET A 96 8.20 1.49 -2.20
N VAL A 97 7.05 1.27 -1.55
CA VAL A 97 6.87 0.21 -0.54
C VAL A 97 6.99 -1.18 -1.18
N ALA A 98 6.37 -1.38 -2.34
CA ALA A 98 6.36 -2.67 -3.04
C ALA A 98 7.68 -2.98 -3.78
N LEU A 99 8.49 -1.96 -4.10
CA LEU A 99 9.67 -2.04 -4.98
C LEU A 99 10.66 -3.15 -4.60
N PRO A 100 11.15 -3.26 -3.34
CA PRO A 100 12.11 -4.31 -2.99
C PRO A 100 11.51 -5.71 -3.15
N ALA A 101 10.23 -5.87 -2.84
CA ALA A 101 9.53 -7.14 -2.93
C ALA A 101 9.29 -7.54 -4.39
N VAL A 102 8.76 -6.62 -5.20
CA VAL A 102 8.49 -6.82 -6.63
C VAL A 102 9.77 -7.09 -7.41
N ALA A 103 10.85 -6.35 -7.13
CA ALA A 103 12.16 -6.59 -7.76
C ALA A 103 12.70 -8.00 -7.45
N SER A 104 12.58 -8.43 -6.19
CA SER A 104 12.99 -9.77 -5.76
C SER A 104 12.18 -10.86 -6.45
N ILE A 105 10.85 -10.70 -6.50
CA ILE A 105 9.95 -11.63 -7.20
C ILE A 105 10.25 -11.67 -8.71
N LEU A 106 10.54 -10.53 -9.33
CA LEU A 106 10.89 -10.45 -10.74
C LEU A 106 12.16 -11.26 -11.04
N LEU A 107 13.19 -11.15 -10.19
CA LEU A 107 14.42 -11.95 -10.31
C LEU A 107 14.13 -13.45 -10.21
N VAL A 108 13.25 -13.85 -9.28
CA VAL A 108 12.82 -15.24 -9.14
C VAL A 108 12.11 -15.71 -10.41
N ASN A 109 11.20 -14.91 -10.97
CA ASN A 109 10.50 -15.24 -12.21
C ASN A 109 11.46 -15.38 -13.41
N ILE A 110 12.47 -14.50 -13.50
CA ILE A 110 13.51 -14.61 -14.54
C ILE A 110 14.32 -15.90 -14.34
N ALA A 111 14.71 -16.23 -13.11
CA ALA A 111 15.43 -17.46 -12.80
C ALA A 111 14.62 -18.70 -13.21
N PHE A 112 13.32 -18.72 -12.91
CA PHE A 112 12.41 -19.78 -13.38
C PHE A 112 12.28 -19.83 -14.90
N GLY A 113 12.29 -18.68 -15.57
CA GLY A 113 12.33 -18.61 -17.04
C GLY A 113 13.60 -19.24 -17.64
N VAL A 114 14.73 -19.17 -16.95
CA VAL A 114 15.97 -19.84 -17.37
C VAL A 114 15.92 -21.35 -17.08
N VAL A 115 15.37 -21.74 -15.93
CA VAL A 115 15.21 -23.15 -15.56
C VAL A 115 14.24 -23.85 -16.52
N SER A 116 13.14 -23.21 -16.91
CA SER A 116 12.17 -23.79 -17.84
C SER A 116 12.76 -24.08 -19.21
N ARG A 117 13.69 -23.23 -19.68
CA ARG A 117 14.44 -23.49 -20.91
C ARG A 117 15.40 -24.68 -20.77
N SER A 118 16.01 -24.84 -19.60
CA SER A 118 17.03 -25.88 -19.34
C SER A 118 16.42 -27.24 -19.03
N ALA A 119 15.23 -27.27 -18.42
CA ALA A 119 14.50 -28.47 -18.04
C ALA A 119 13.00 -28.33 -18.41
N PRO A 120 12.64 -28.45 -19.70
CA PRO A 120 11.27 -28.25 -20.18
C PRO A 120 10.27 -29.30 -19.65
N GLN A 121 10.77 -30.38 -19.06
CA GLN A 121 9.97 -31.43 -18.43
C GLN A 121 9.44 -31.00 -17.05
N LEU A 122 10.01 -29.97 -16.43
CA LEU A 122 9.51 -29.42 -15.17
C LEU A 122 8.20 -28.68 -15.41
N ASN A 123 7.13 -29.16 -14.80
CA ASN A 123 5.87 -28.42 -14.76
C ASN A 123 6.07 -27.15 -13.93
N ILE A 124 6.23 -26.01 -14.60
CA ILE A 124 6.43 -24.68 -14.00
C ILE A 124 5.25 -24.31 -13.09
N PHE A 125 4.03 -24.75 -13.42
CA PHE A 125 2.89 -24.52 -12.53
C PHE A 125 2.97 -25.37 -11.27
N GLY A 126 3.46 -26.61 -11.39
CA GLY A 126 3.59 -27.54 -10.26
C GLY A 126 4.72 -27.18 -9.29
N VAL A 127 5.86 -26.68 -9.80
CA VAL A 127 7.05 -26.39 -8.98
C VAL A 127 7.26 -24.89 -8.78
N GLY A 128 6.99 -24.07 -9.80
CA GLY A 128 7.21 -22.62 -9.75
C GLY A 128 6.29 -21.93 -8.76
N PHE A 129 4.98 -22.25 -8.77
CA PHE A 129 4.02 -21.60 -7.89
C PHE A 129 4.30 -21.81 -6.39
N PRO A 130 4.56 -23.05 -5.90
CA PRO A 130 4.95 -23.24 -4.50
C PRO A 130 6.25 -22.50 -4.12
N VAL A 131 7.23 -22.44 -5.02
CA VAL A 131 8.51 -21.77 -4.75
C VAL A 131 8.36 -20.24 -4.74
N THR A 132 7.65 -19.64 -5.70
CA THR A 132 7.39 -18.20 -5.72
C THR A 132 6.57 -17.76 -4.51
N LEU A 133 5.63 -18.60 -4.07
CA LEU A 133 4.84 -18.36 -2.87
C LEU A 133 5.69 -18.44 -1.60
N ALA A 134 6.54 -19.47 -1.45
CA ALA A 134 7.46 -19.59 -0.31
C ALA A 134 8.44 -18.41 -0.24
N LEU A 135 9.07 -18.05 -1.36
CA LEU A 135 9.97 -16.89 -1.44
C LEU A 135 9.24 -15.58 -1.18
N GLY A 136 8.00 -15.43 -1.69
CA GLY A 136 7.17 -14.26 -1.45
C GLY A 136 6.84 -14.06 0.03
N PHE A 137 6.60 -15.13 0.80
CA PHE A 137 6.43 -15.03 2.24
C PHE A 137 7.69 -14.58 2.97
N ILE A 138 8.87 -15.08 2.57
CA ILE A 138 10.16 -14.63 3.11
C ILE A 138 10.33 -13.13 2.85
N ILE A 139 10.04 -12.69 1.62
CA ILE A 139 10.10 -11.28 1.23
C ILE A 139 9.12 -10.42 2.05
N LEU A 140 7.89 -10.89 2.26
CA LEU A 140 6.90 -10.20 3.08
C LEU A 140 7.38 -10.05 4.54
N MET A 141 8.05 -11.06 5.09
CA MET A 141 8.62 -10.98 6.44
C MET A 141 9.64 -9.83 6.56
N PHE A 142 10.47 -9.62 5.54
CA PHE A 142 11.39 -8.48 5.48
C PHE A 142 10.69 -7.15 5.18
N ALA A 143 9.60 -7.15 4.43
CA ALA A 143 8.83 -5.94 4.15
C ALA A 143 8.16 -5.40 5.43
N VAL A 144 7.63 -6.29 6.27
CA VAL A 144 6.94 -5.93 7.53
C VAL A 144 7.87 -5.23 8.52
N SER A 145 9.14 -5.64 8.61
CA SER A 145 10.09 -4.98 9.53
C SER A 145 10.35 -3.51 9.18
N ASN A 146 10.20 -3.13 7.91
CA ASN A 146 10.34 -1.76 7.43
C ASN A 146 9.01 -0.98 7.37
N LEU A 147 7.89 -1.62 7.72
CA LEU A 147 6.56 -1.02 7.57
C LEU A 147 6.32 0.15 8.53
N LEU A 148 6.78 0.05 9.78
CA LEU A 148 6.56 1.07 10.81
C LEU A 148 7.14 2.46 10.41
N PRO A 149 8.44 2.59 10.08
CA PRO A 149 9.00 3.89 9.72
C PRO A 149 8.37 4.48 8.45
N GLN A 150 8.05 3.63 7.46
CA GLN A 150 7.36 4.06 6.25
C GLN A 150 5.94 4.58 6.56
N PHE A 151 5.20 3.87 7.43
CA PHE A 151 3.86 4.26 7.83
C PHE A 151 3.85 5.58 8.61
N GLN A 152 4.83 5.79 9.49
CA GLN A 152 5.00 7.07 10.20
C GLN A 152 5.26 8.23 9.23
N TYR A 153 6.14 8.03 8.24
CA TYR A 153 6.43 9.03 7.22
C TYR A 153 5.16 9.40 6.42
N MET A 154 4.39 8.40 5.97
CA MET A 154 3.14 8.60 5.24
C MET A 154 2.07 9.31 6.09
N LEU A 155 1.87 8.88 7.34
CA LEU A 155 0.90 9.50 8.26
C LEU A 155 1.27 10.95 8.60
N GLY A 156 2.54 11.21 8.92
CA GLY A 156 3.02 12.56 9.23
C GLY A 156 2.86 13.50 8.04
N GLY A 157 3.20 13.03 6.83
CA GLY A 157 2.94 13.77 5.59
C GLY A 157 1.46 14.07 5.39
N ALA A 158 0.58 13.09 5.63
CA ALA A 158 -0.86 13.25 5.43
C ALA A 158 -1.46 14.26 6.41
N PHE A 159 -1.11 14.18 7.69
CA PHE A 159 -1.58 15.15 8.69
C PHE A 159 -1.06 16.55 8.42
N ASN A 160 0.20 16.70 8.00
CA ASN A 160 0.73 18.01 7.61
C ASN A 160 -0.07 18.58 6.42
N ALA A 161 -0.30 17.77 5.38
CA ALA A 161 -1.08 18.19 4.23
C ALA A 161 -2.49 18.64 4.61
N VAL A 162 -3.18 17.93 5.49
CA VAL A 162 -4.51 18.33 5.96
C VAL A 162 -4.44 19.61 6.80
N SER A 163 -3.40 19.81 7.59
CA SER A 163 -3.23 21.05 8.38
C SER A 163 -2.96 22.31 7.54
N LEU A 164 -2.49 22.13 6.30
CA LEU A 164 -2.30 23.20 5.32
C LEU A 164 -3.60 23.54 4.60
N LEU A 165 -4.51 22.58 4.44
CA LEU A 165 -5.85 22.81 3.89
C LEU A 165 -6.63 23.72 4.84
N GLY A 166 -7.11 24.85 4.33
CA GLY A 166 -7.90 25.83 5.09
C GLY A 166 -7.11 26.97 5.73
N LYS A 167 -5.76 26.97 5.72
CA LYS A 167 -4.97 28.15 6.10
C LYS A 167 -4.82 29.19 4.98
N GLY A 168 -5.30 28.88 3.77
CA GLY A 168 -4.93 29.61 2.57
C GLY A 168 -3.47 29.34 2.25
N ALA A 169 -3.18 28.78 1.08
CA ALA A 169 -1.82 28.87 0.56
C ALA A 169 -1.41 30.36 0.51
N PRO A 170 -0.13 30.70 0.76
CA PRO A 170 0.34 32.07 0.55
C PRO A 170 0.08 32.55 -0.89
#